data_AF-G0WH06-F1
#
_entry.id   AF-G0WH06-F1
#
_cell.length_a   1.000
_cell.length_b   1.000
_cell.length_c   1.000
_cell.angle_alpha   90.00
_cell.angle_beta   90.00
_cell.angle_gamma   90.00
#
_symmetry.space_group_name_H-M   'P 1'
#
loop_
_entity.id
_entity.type
_entity.pdbx_description
1 polymer ?
#
loop_
_entity_poly.entity_id
_entity_poly.type
_entity_poly.pdbx_seq_one_letter_code
_entity_poly.pdbx_strand_id
1 'polypeptide(L)'
;MVSKYYILVILASLMLNVASAFDLFGRLHYVGGAEYRFPFFIKKGAVFAITGGRHVGFDNNLSNQGDVCVGSSNVTGSTFHNDGNLLLSETIDLSLTDFLNNGFFGIRGKITTTGSTTVFTRNSFINIGILHIETTSQLTLGTGADQMQNKGTIIFNGGNHTLSSSMMGSGCVAMLNQHELHIDISKTFDNIFYCDSYKKDIHFFGMPNLIGLPITFRGFSKNHDLYFHGSQTARTHILVGSYSPLTGTLVVVTTPKPFSGAYDILTRSIFIGFGYDMFQFNFEFMTHRGLPVVHISYNKQGPYSDIPDRCSIPTGKPNFDQCVSSAGPGTTYVSGSTPTPISTVLSSAATRTTSTLLRSTATDVISSPVTSSTVEAPQTTTSTTSTANVVSSPLTSSAVVAPPTTTSITTTSFQPTTITATSSTSTTTSRKPDATITERKH
;
A
#
# COMPACT_ATOMS: atom_id res chain seq x y z
N MET A 1 42.03 -47.26 16.77
CA MET A 1 41.92 -46.93 15.33
C MET A 1 40.58 -46.25 15.09
N VAL A 2 40.50 -44.94 15.35
CA VAL A 2 39.33 -44.13 15.01
C VAL A 2 39.53 -43.67 13.57
N SER A 3 38.69 -44.22 12.70
CA SER A 3 38.95 -44.35 11.27
C SER A 3 38.86 -43.01 10.54
N LYS A 4 39.75 -42.78 9.57
CA LYS A 4 39.82 -41.61 8.67
C LYS A 4 38.47 -41.23 8.01
N TYR A 5 37.50 -42.14 8.02
CA TYR A 5 36.13 -41.93 7.60
C TYR A 5 35.33 -40.96 8.47
N TYR A 6 35.62 -40.84 9.78
CA TYR A 6 34.91 -39.87 10.64
C TYR A 6 35.29 -38.42 10.30
N ILE A 7 36.56 -38.17 9.98
CA ILE A 7 37.02 -36.86 9.51
C ILE A 7 36.39 -36.54 8.15
N LEU A 8 36.25 -37.53 7.25
CA LEU A 8 35.66 -37.34 5.93
C LEU A 8 34.13 -37.14 6.00
N VAL A 9 33.43 -37.81 6.91
CA VAL A 9 32.01 -37.59 7.18
C VAL A 9 31.79 -36.25 7.87
N ILE A 10 32.63 -35.86 8.83
CA ILE A 10 32.56 -34.54 9.48
C ILE A 10 32.92 -33.44 8.47
N LEU A 11 33.91 -33.61 7.58
CA LEU A 11 34.22 -32.66 6.51
C LEU A 11 33.11 -32.62 5.45
N ALA A 12 32.53 -33.76 5.07
CA ALA A 12 31.38 -33.79 4.15
C ALA A 12 30.15 -33.15 4.80
N SER A 13 29.97 -33.29 6.12
CA SER A 13 28.91 -32.64 6.89
C SER A 13 29.19 -31.15 7.11
N LEU A 14 30.46 -30.75 7.30
CA LEU A 14 30.86 -29.34 7.35
C LEU A 14 30.76 -28.70 5.97
N MET A 15 31.04 -29.43 4.89
CA MET A 15 30.89 -28.99 3.50
C MET A 15 29.42 -28.99 3.04
N LEU A 16 28.57 -29.90 3.55
CA LEU A 16 27.11 -29.81 3.41
C LEU A 16 26.53 -28.66 4.24
N ASN A 17 27.15 -28.32 5.37
CA ASN A 17 26.83 -27.13 6.18
C ASN A 17 27.52 -25.85 5.68
N VAL A 18 28.35 -25.91 4.64
CA VAL A 18 28.48 -24.81 3.67
C VAL A 18 27.23 -24.83 2.80
N ALA A 19 26.08 -24.69 3.46
CA ALA A 19 24.78 -24.39 2.87
C ALA A 19 24.93 -23.00 2.27
N SER A 20 25.36 -22.99 1.01
CA SER A 20 26.06 -21.88 0.37
C SER A 20 25.14 -20.70 0.15
N ALA A 21 25.07 -19.80 1.12
CA ALA A 21 24.71 -18.42 0.87
C ALA A 21 25.59 -17.88 -0.28
N PHE A 22 24.98 -17.27 -1.28
CA PHE A 22 25.73 -16.59 -2.34
C PHE A 22 25.94 -15.14 -1.94
N ASP A 23 27.19 -14.73 -1.77
CA ASP A 23 27.56 -13.35 -1.50
C ASP A 23 28.16 -12.69 -2.75
N LEU A 24 27.49 -11.67 -3.29
CA LEU A 24 28.02 -10.83 -4.35
C LEU A 24 28.72 -9.59 -3.79
N PHE A 25 30.00 -9.42 -4.12
CA PHE A 25 30.81 -8.25 -3.73
C PHE A 25 31.18 -7.35 -4.92
N GLY A 26 30.99 -7.85 -6.15
CA GLY A 26 31.41 -7.18 -7.38
C GLY A 26 30.27 -6.90 -8.33
N ARG A 27 30.53 -7.06 -9.62
CA ARG A 27 29.55 -6.84 -10.68
C ARG A 27 29.23 -8.15 -11.36
N LEU A 28 27.95 -8.36 -11.66
CA LEU A 28 27.49 -9.58 -12.30
C LEU A 28 26.29 -9.28 -13.19
N HIS A 29 26.40 -9.65 -14.46
CA HIS A 29 25.32 -9.53 -15.44
C HIS A 29 25.02 -10.90 -16.05
N TYR A 30 23.76 -11.31 -15.97
CA TYR A 30 23.22 -12.48 -16.64
C TYR A 30 22.17 -12.12 -17.69
N VAL A 31 22.10 -12.94 -18.73
CA VAL A 31 21.07 -12.86 -19.76
C VAL A 31 20.25 -14.14 -19.74
N GLY A 32 18.92 -14.02 -19.72
CA GLY A 32 17.98 -15.14 -19.63
C GLY A 32 17.28 -15.23 -18.27
N GLY A 33 16.53 -16.31 -18.06
CA GLY A 33 15.89 -16.62 -16.78
C GLY A 33 16.86 -17.31 -15.81
N ALA A 34 16.62 -17.17 -14.51
CA ALA A 34 17.45 -17.77 -13.47
C ALA A 34 16.64 -18.10 -12.22
N GLU A 35 16.90 -19.25 -11.60
CA GLU A 35 16.32 -19.64 -10.32
C GLU A 35 17.44 -19.89 -9.30
N TYR A 36 17.37 -19.19 -8.17
CA TYR A 36 18.30 -19.28 -7.06
C TYR A 36 17.62 -19.96 -5.88
N ARG A 37 18.10 -21.17 -5.55
CA ARG A 37 17.57 -22.00 -4.45
C ARG A 37 18.32 -21.85 -3.14
N PHE A 38 19.18 -20.86 -3.02
CA PHE A 38 19.96 -20.58 -1.83
C PHE A 38 19.83 -19.09 -1.49
N PRO A 39 20.06 -18.70 -0.23
CA PRO A 39 20.06 -17.29 0.15
C PRO A 39 21.01 -16.48 -0.73
N PHE A 40 20.50 -15.38 -1.28
CA PHE A 40 21.23 -14.52 -2.21
C PHE A 40 21.47 -13.16 -1.56
N PHE A 41 22.73 -12.87 -1.24
CA PHE A 41 23.17 -11.65 -0.56
C PHE A 41 23.96 -10.77 -1.52
N ILE A 42 23.53 -9.52 -1.67
CA ILE A 42 24.18 -8.54 -2.55
C ILE A 42 24.71 -7.44 -1.65
N LYS A 43 26.04 -7.33 -1.56
CA LYS A 43 26.67 -6.37 -0.65
C LYS A 43 26.61 -4.95 -1.21
N LYS A 44 26.78 -3.99 -0.30
CA LYS A 44 26.89 -2.57 -0.67
C LYS A 44 28.00 -2.35 -1.70
N GLY A 45 27.68 -1.61 -2.76
CA GLY A 45 28.60 -1.32 -3.87
C GLY A 45 28.69 -2.42 -4.93
N ALA A 46 28.04 -3.57 -4.71
CA ALA A 46 27.88 -4.59 -5.74
C ALA A 46 26.75 -4.21 -6.72
N VAL A 47 26.87 -4.66 -7.97
CA VAL A 47 25.85 -4.47 -9.00
C VAL A 47 25.48 -5.82 -9.59
N PHE A 48 24.19 -6.15 -9.55
CA PHE A 48 23.64 -7.38 -10.08
C PHE A 48 22.56 -7.08 -11.13
N ALA A 49 22.77 -7.57 -12.35
CA ALA A 49 21.83 -7.40 -13.45
C ALA A 49 21.40 -8.76 -14.01
N ILE A 50 20.10 -8.92 -14.26
CA ILE A 50 19.55 -9.99 -15.10
C ILE A 50 18.69 -9.35 -16.18
N THR A 51 18.83 -9.76 -17.44
CA THR A 51 18.04 -9.21 -18.55
C THR A 51 17.51 -10.30 -19.49
N GLY A 52 16.33 -10.10 -20.08
CA GLY A 52 15.80 -10.98 -21.13
C GLY A 52 15.29 -12.34 -20.64
N GLY A 53 15.04 -12.48 -19.33
CA GLY A 53 14.46 -13.70 -18.75
C GLY A 53 12.94 -13.65 -18.72
N ARG A 54 12.27 -14.77 -18.98
CA ARG A 54 10.81 -14.88 -18.74
C ARG A 54 10.46 -15.04 -17.26
N HIS A 55 11.40 -15.59 -16.49
CA HIS A 55 11.23 -15.86 -15.08
C HIS A 55 12.56 -15.70 -14.33
N VAL A 56 12.51 -15.06 -13.15
CA VAL A 56 13.60 -15.02 -12.18
C VAL A 56 13.08 -15.36 -10.79
N GLY A 57 13.64 -16.39 -10.15
CA GLY A 57 13.24 -16.85 -8.82
C GLY A 57 14.36 -16.71 -7.79
N PHE A 58 14.06 -16.17 -6.61
CA PHE A 58 14.93 -16.17 -5.43
C PHE A 58 14.24 -16.93 -4.28
N ASP A 59 14.26 -18.26 -4.36
CA ASP A 59 13.43 -19.15 -3.55
C ASP A 59 13.80 -19.15 -2.06
N ASN A 60 15.06 -18.88 -1.71
CA ASN A 60 15.58 -18.96 -0.34
C ASN A 60 16.09 -17.62 0.22
N ASN A 61 15.43 -16.54 -0.16
CA ASN A 61 15.62 -15.15 0.24
C ASN A 61 16.61 -14.35 -0.62
N LEU A 62 16.27 -13.07 -0.83
CA LEU A 62 17.12 -12.04 -1.39
C LEU A 62 17.37 -10.98 -0.32
N SER A 63 18.64 -10.75 0.02
CA SER A 63 19.06 -9.64 0.88
C SER A 63 19.95 -8.70 0.06
N ASN A 64 19.43 -7.51 -0.24
CA ASN A 64 20.06 -6.56 -1.12
C ASN A 64 20.53 -5.31 -0.37
N GLN A 65 21.82 -4.99 -0.45
CA GLN A 65 22.43 -3.73 -0.01
C GLN A 65 23.09 -2.95 -1.16
N GLY A 66 23.11 -3.52 -2.37
CA GLY A 66 23.73 -2.96 -3.57
C GLY A 66 22.70 -2.51 -4.61
N ASP A 67 23.10 -2.55 -5.88
CA ASP A 67 22.23 -2.22 -7.02
C ASP A 67 21.79 -3.49 -7.74
N VAL A 68 20.49 -3.72 -7.81
CA VAL A 68 19.90 -4.89 -8.45
C VAL A 68 18.96 -4.43 -9.55
N CYS A 69 19.14 -4.96 -10.76
CA CYS A 69 18.22 -4.76 -11.87
C CYS A 69 17.82 -6.11 -12.45
N VAL A 70 16.52 -6.39 -12.44
CA VAL A 70 15.95 -7.63 -12.99
C VAL A 70 14.96 -7.29 -14.09
N GLY A 71 15.34 -7.59 -15.33
CA GLY A 71 14.49 -7.52 -16.51
C GLY A 71 13.83 -8.87 -16.74
N SER A 72 12.62 -9.05 -16.19
CA SER A 72 11.87 -10.30 -16.33
C SER A 72 10.37 -10.13 -16.19
N SER A 73 9.61 -10.93 -16.91
CA SER A 73 8.15 -10.96 -16.86
C SER A 73 7.57 -11.50 -15.55
N ASN A 74 8.28 -12.38 -14.84
CA ASN A 74 7.79 -12.94 -13.58
C ASN A 74 8.96 -13.04 -12.59
N VAL A 75 8.81 -12.38 -11.45
CA VAL A 75 9.79 -12.42 -10.36
C VAL A 75 9.15 -13.06 -9.14
N THR A 76 9.73 -14.14 -8.64
CA THR A 76 9.27 -14.83 -7.43
C THR A 76 10.34 -14.88 -6.36
N GLY A 77 9.92 -15.05 -5.12
CA GLY A 77 10.81 -15.38 -4.03
C GLY A 77 10.08 -15.62 -2.72
N SER A 78 10.82 -16.11 -1.74
CA SER A 78 10.32 -16.21 -0.36
C SER A 78 10.36 -14.85 0.31
N THR A 79 11.53 -14.41 0.78
CA THR A 79 11.70 -13.12 1.46
C THR A 79 12.58 -12.18 0.66
N PHE A 80 12.11 -10.98 0.40
CA PHE A 80 12.95 -9.89 -0.11
C PHE A 80 13.20 -8.88 1.00
N HIS A 81 14.47 -8.70 1.35
CA HIS A 81 14.94 -7.62 2.21
C HIS A 81 15.82 -6.68 1.37
N ASN A 82 15.32 -5.48 1.10
CA ASN A 82 15.99 -4.48 0.29
C ASN A 82 16.42 -3.26 1.12
N ASP A 83 17.72 -3.13 1.37
CA ASP A 83 18.38 -1.93 1.91
C ASP A 83 19.06 -1.08 0.81
N GLY A 84 19.21 -1.63 -0.40
CA GLY A 84 19.84 -0.99 -1.56
C GLY A 84 18.84 -0.49 -2.62
N ASN A 85 19.24 -0.53 -3.89
CA ASN A 85 18.37 -0.25 -5.03
C ASN A 85 17.95 -1.57 -5.68
N LEU A 86 16.65 -1.82 -5.81
CA LEU A 86 16.10 -2.99 -6.51
C LEU A 86 15.14 -2.50 -7.59
N LEU A 87 15.51 -2.72 -8.85
CA LEU A 87 14.80 -2.24 -10.03
C LEU A 87 14.29 -3.41 -10.84
N LEU A 88 12.98 -3.50 -10.99
CA LEU A 88 12.32 -4.47 -11.83
C LEU A 88 11.90 -3.79 -13.14
N SER A 89 12.20 -4.44 -14.26
CA SER A 89 11.74 -4.02 -15.59
C SER A 89 10.98 -5.14 -16.26
N GLU A 90 9.92 -4.78 -16.99
CA GLU A 90 9.09 -5.73 -17.78
C GLU A 90 8.33 -6.76 -16.93
N THR A 91 8.25 -6.55 -15.61
CA THR A 91 7.62 -7.47 -14.67
C THR A 91 6.10 -7.38 -14.71
N ILE A 92 5.48 -8.52 -15.00
CA ILE A 92 4.04 -8.72 -15.04
C ILE A 92 3.56 -9.14 -13.65
N ASP A 93 4.25 -10.06 -12.98
CA ASP A 93 3.85 -10.50 -11.63
C ASP A 93 5.05 -10.55 -10.68
N LEU A 94 4.85 -10.00 -9.49
CA LEU A 94 5.75 -10.10 -8.35
C LEU A 94 5.01 -10.79 -7.20
N SER A 95 5.38 -12.04 -6.93
CA SER A 95 4.80 -12.84 -5.86
C SER A 95 5.86 -13.20 -4.85
N LEU A 96 5.71 -12.67 -3.63
CA LEU A 96 6.62 -12.86 -2.52
C LEU A 96 5.90 -13.47 -1.32
N THR A 97 6.62 -14.14 -0.43
CA THR A 97 6.07 -14.49 0.89
C THR A 97 6.16 -13.28 1.81
N ASP A 98 7.33 -12.66 1.90
CA ASP A 98 7.64 -11.54 2.78
C ASP A 98 8.43 -10.46 2.05
N PHE A 99 8.09 -9.19 2.30
CA PHE A 99 8.76 -8.03 1.72
C PHE A 99 9.10 -6.99 2.78
N LEU A 100 10.38 -6.62 2.85
CA LEU A 100 10.89 -5.51 3.64
C LEU A 100 11.72 -4.60 2.73
N ASN A 101 11.26 -3.36 2.53
CA ASN A 101 11.98 -2.34 1.78
C ASN A 101 12.38 -1.17 2.67
N ASN A 102 13.69 -1.02 2.90
CA ASN A 102 14.31 0.13 3.55
C ASN A 102 14.98 1.08 2.53
N GLY A 103 15.34 0.57 1.35
CA GLY A 103 15.99 1.32 0.28
C GLY A 103 15.03 1.83 -0.81
N PHE A 104 15.49 1.80 -2.06
CA PHE A 104 14.68 2.12 -3.24
C PHE A 104 14.25 0.84 -3.94
N PHE A 105 12.95 0.65 -4.13
CA PHE A 105 12.39 -0.42 -4.92
C PHE A 105 11.60 0.19 -6.09
N GLY A 106 12.04 -0.07 -7.32
CA GLY A 106 11.43 0.47 -8.53
C GLY A 106 10.80 -0.63 -9.38
N ILE A 107 9.61 -0.40 -9.92
CA ILE A 107 9.02 -1.20 -10.99
C ILE A 107 8.81 -0.28 -12.19
N ARG A 108 9.36 -0.67 -13.35
CA ARG A 108 9.14 0.01 -14.65
C ARG A 108 8.60 -1.00 -15.66
N GLY A 109 7.60 -0.64 -16.46
CA GLY A 109 7.21 -1.49 -17.58
C GLY A 109 6.31 -0.82 -18.60
N LYS A 110 6.56 -1.12 -19.89
CA LYS A 110 5.52 -1.06 -20.93
C LYS A 110 4.65 -2.29 -20.72
N ILE A 111 3.63 -2.17 -19.89
CA ILE A 111 2.77 -3.32 -19.64
C ILE A 111 1.99 -3.61 -20.93
N THR A 112 2.14 -4.83 -21.43
CA THR A 112 1.38 -5.36 -22.56
C THR A 112 -0.11 -5.28 -22.23
N THR A 113 -0.90 -4.81 -23.17
CA THR A 113 -2.32 -4.42 -23.07
C THR A 113 -3.30 -5.52 -22.61
N THR A 114 -2.82 -6.71 -22.24
CA THR A 114 -3.66 -7.90 -21.97
C THR A 114 -3.47 -8.53 -20.59
N GLY A 115 -2.71 -7.92 -19.66
CA GLY A 115 -2.52 -8.48 -18.31
C GLY A 115 -2.61 -7.43 -17.19
N SER A 116 -3.17 -7.81 -16.04
CA SER A 116 -3.06 -7.06 -14.79
C SER A 116 -1.76 -7.43 -14.08
N THR A 117 -0.97 -6.44 -13.65
CA THR A 117 0.22 -6.71 -12.85
C THR A 117 -0.13 -6.81 -11.38
N THR A 118 0.44 -7.79 -10.68
CA THR A 118 0.22 -7.92 -9.24
C THR A 118 1.54 -7.80 -8.50
N VAL A 119 1.61 -6.88 -7.54
CA VAL A 119 2.62 -6.87 -6.48
C VAL A 119 1.95 -7.39 -5.22
N PHE A 120 2.19 -8.66 -4.92
CA PHE A 120 1.51 -9.35 -3.84
C PHE A 120 2.51 -10.05 -2.92
N THR A 121 2.37 -9.82 -1.62
CA THR A 121 3.09 -10.58 -0.60
C THR A 121 2.13 -11.43 0.20
N ARG A 122 2.53 -12.64 0.59
CA ARG A 122 1.63 -13.56 1.28
C ARG A 122 1.42 -13.21 2.76
N ASN A 123 2.51 -12.92 3.46
CA ASN A 123 2.55 -12.87 4.93
C ASN A 123 2.94 -11.50 5.50
N SER A 124 3.85 -10.77 4.82
CA SER A 124 4.31 -9.48 5.31
C SER A 124 4.61 -8.52 4.16
N PHE A 125 4.17 -7.27 4.32
CA PHE A 125 4.54 -6.16 3.45
C PHE A 125 4.94 -4.98 4.32
N ILE A 126 6.23 -4.64 4.31
CA ILE A 126 6.78 -3.51 5.07
C ILE A 126 7.58 -2.62 4.12
N ASN A 127 7.11 -1.39 3.93
CA ASN A 127 7.82 -0.35 3.20
C ASN A 127 8.20 0.80 4.14
N ILE A 128 9.50 0.96 4.37
CA ILE A 128 10.10 2.06 5.15
C ILE A 128 10.83 3.03 4.20
N GLY A 129 11.34 2.54 3.08
CA GLY A 129 12.00 3.33 2.04
C GLY A 129 11.04 3.87 0.97
N ILE A 130 11.51 3.86 -0.28
CA ILE A 130 10.75 4.33 -1.44
C ILE A 130 10.35 3.13 -2.30
N LEU A 131 9.05 2.99 -2.55
CA LEU A 131 8.48 2.08 -3.54
C LEU A 131 7.99 2.91 -4.72
N HIS A 132 8.67 2.85 -5.87
CA HIS A 132 8.32 3.62 -7.05
C HIS A 132 7.78 2.71 -8.15
N ILE A 133 6.52 2.89 -8.49
CA ILE A 133 5.81 2.09 -9.48
C ILE A 133 5.49 2.99 -10.68
N GLU A 134 6.08 2.67 -11.83
CA GLU A 134 5.87 3.35 -13.10
C GLU A 134 5.35 2.34 -14.14
N THR A 135 4.06 2.46 -14.46
CA THR A 135 3.35 1.52 -15.34
C THR A 135 2.34 2.27 -16.20
N THR A 136 2.11 1.75 -17.41
CA THR A 136 1.07 2.19 -18.33
C THR A 136 -0.23 1.38 -18.25
N SER A 137 -0.29 0.32 -17.42
CA SER A 137 -1.48 -0.55 -17.29
C SER A 137 -1.86 -0.80 -15.83
N GLN A 138 -2.89 -1.63 -15.63
CA GLN A 138 -3.45 -1.94 -14.32
C GLN A 138 -2.45 -2.69 -13.44
N LEU A 139 -2.20 -2.16 -12.24
CA LEU A 139 -1.42 -2.81 -11.19
C LEU A 139 -2.25 -2.95 -9.92
N THR A 140 -2.23 -4.13 -9.31
CA THR A 140 -2.78 -4.37 -7.97
C THR A 140 -1.64 -4.49 -6.97
N LEU A 141 -1.69 -3.67 -5.93
CA LEU A 141 -0.76 -3.70 -4.81
C LEU A 141 -1.50 -4.20 -3.56
N GLY A 142 -0.98 -5.25 -2.93
CA GLY A 142 -1.56 -5.76 -1.70
C GLY A 142 -0.75 -6.84 -1.02
N THR A 143 -1.35 -7.38 0.04
CA THR A 143 -0.81 -8.48 0.83
C THR A 143 -1.93 -9.42 1.28
N GLY A 144 -1.59 -10.70 1.48
CA GLY A 144 -2.46 -11.71 2.10
C GLY A 144 -2.54 -11.58 3.63
N ALA A 145 -1.69 -10.75 4.23
CA ALA A 145 -1.77 -10.39 5.64
C ALA A 145 -2.93 -9.42 5.93
N ASP A 146 -3.20 -9.17 7.22
CA ASP A 146 -4.26 -8.23 7.65
C ASP A 146 -4.07 -6.82 7.08
N GLN A 147 -2.81 -6.39 6.95
CA GLN A 147 -2.46 -5.05 6.49
C GLN A 147 -1.03 -4.96 5.96
N MET A 148 -0.83 -4.05 5.02
CA MET A 148 0.49 -3.55 4.64
C MET A 148 0.96 -2.50 5.66
N GLN A 149 2.25 -2.50 5.98
CA GLN A 149 2.88 -1.43 6.74
C GLN A 149 3.66 -0.51 5.78
N ASN A 150 3.13 0.68 5.53
CA ASN A 150 3.84 1.74 4.83
C ASN A 150 4.20 2.87 5.80
N LYS A 151 5.48 2.95 6.15
CA LYS A 151 6.10 4.05 6.92
C LYS A 151 6.92 4.98 6.02
N GLY A 152 7.27 4.52 4.83
CA GLY A 152 8.00 5.26 3.81
C GLY A 152 7.09 5.95 2.80
N THR A 153 7.53 5.99 1.55
CA THR A 153 6.78 6.57 0.43
C THR A 153 6.51 5.54 -0.66
N ILE A 154 5.25 5.41 -1.07
CA ILE A 154 4.84 4.68 -2.27
C ILE A 154 4.55 5.73 -3.34
N ILE A 155 5.16 5.62 -4.50
CA ILE A 155 5.01 6.54 -5.63
C ILE A 155 4.33 5.78 -6.75
N PHE A 156 3.09 6.16 -7.06
CA PHE A 156 2.41 5.76 -8.28
C PHE A 156 2.66 6.81 -9.34
N ASN A 157 3.43 6.48 -10.36
CA ASN A 157 3.80 7.39 -11.43
C ASN A 157 3.11 6.99 -12.74
N GLY A 158 1.93 7.57 -12.97
CA GLY A 158 1.04 7.21 -14.08
C GLY A 158 0.35 5.85 -13.91
N GLY A 159 -0.59 5.52 -14.81
CA GLY A 159 -1.21 4.19 -14.91
C GLY A 159 -2.53 4.03 -14.15
N ASN A 160 -2.98 2.78 -13.98
CA ASN A 160 -4.16 2.43 -13.20
C ASN A 160 -3.73 1.52 -12.04
N HIS A 161 -4.06 1.88 -10.81
CA HIS A 161 -3.61 1.17 -9.62
C HIS A 161 -4.78 0.75 -8.76
N THR A 162 -4.69 -0.41 -8.13
CA THR A 162 -5.67 -0.92 -7.16
C THR A 162 -4.96 -1.24 -5.85
N LEU A 163 -5.45 -0.70 -4.74
CA LEU A 163 -5.02 -1.07 -3.40
C LEU A 163 -5.99 -2.12 -2.84
N SER A 164 -5.52 -3.35 -2.66
CA SER A 164 -6.38 -4.48 -2.24
C SER A 164 -6.34 -4.81 -0.74
N SER A 165 -5.44 -4.18 0.01
CA SER A 165 -5.25 -4.41 1.45
C SER A 165 -5.24 -3.10 2.24
N SER A 166 -5.58 -3.17 3.53
CA SER A 166 -5.38 -2.06 4.47
C SER A 166 -3.93 -1.60 4.46
N MET A 167 -3.68 -0.31 4.65
CA MET A 167 -2.34 0.27 4.67
C MET A 167 -2.17 1.15 5.91
N MET A 168 -1.33 0.69 6.83
CA MET A 168 -1.05 1.35 8.10
C MET A 168 0.41 1.79 8.18
N GLY A 169 0.76 2.65 9.13
CA GLY A 169 2.15 3.07 9.36
C GLY A 169 2.39 4.55 9.07
N SER A 170 1.35 5.32 8.74
CA SER A 170 1.39 6.77 8.68
C SER A 170 2.38 7.36 7.66
N GLY A 171 2.78 6.55 6.68
CA GLY A 171 3.62 6.95 5.54
C GLY A 171 2.86 7.77 4.50
N CYS A 172 3.42 7.80 3.28
CA CYS A 172 2.85 8.54 2.16
C CYS A 172 2.61 7.65 0.94
N VAL A 173 1.52 7.94 0.22
CA VAL A 173 1.24 7.51 -1.14
C VAL A 173 1.22 8.75 -2.04
N ALA A 174 2.29 8.94 -2.81
CA ALA A 174 2.40 10.03 -3.78
C ALA A 174 1.91 9.56 -5.15
N MET A 175 0.96 10.30 -5.71
CA MET A 175 0.34 9.95 -6.97
C MET A 175 0.70 11.00 -8.02
N LEU A 176 1.67 10.64 -8.85
CA LEU A 176 2.32 11.50 -9.83
C LEU A 176 1.82 11.22 -11.24
N ASN A 177 1.77 12.27 -12.08
CA ASN A 177 1.27 12.21 -13.46
C ASN A 177 -0.18 11.68 -13.55
N GLN A 178 -0.75 11.59 -14.75
CA GLN A 178 -2.13 11.14 -14.90
C GLN A 178 -2.32 9.69 -14.45
N HIS A 179 -3.25 9.44 -13.52
CA HIS A 179 -3.53 8.09 -13.03
C HIS A 179 -4.99 7.87 -12.62
N GLU A 180 -5.35 6.60 -12.59
CA GLU A 180 -6.57 6.07 -11.97
C GLU A 180 -6.14 5.29 -10.71
N LEU A 181 -6.76 5.56 -9.56
CA LEU A 181 -6.49 4.84 -8.31
C LEU A 181 -7.78 4.25 -7.76
N HIS A 182 -7.81 2.94 -7.54
CA HIS A 182 -8.93 2.22 -6.93
C HIS A 182 -8.60 1.86 -5.48
N ILE A 183 -9.46 2.28 -4.55
CA ILE A 183 -9.32 2.09 -3.10
C ILE A 183 -10.56 1.36 -2.57
N ASP A 184 -10.34 0.23 -1.89
CA ASP A 184 -11.39 -0.46 -1.16
C ASP A 184 -11.64 0.23 0.19
N ILE A 185 -12.75 0.97 0.33
CA ILE A 185 -13.08 1.69 1.57
C ILE A 185 -13.58 0.78 2.71
N SER A 186 -13.67 -0.53 2.48
CA SER A 186 -13.81 -1.51 3.57
C SER A 186 -12.49 -1.75 4.32
N LYS A 187 -11.36 -1.31 3.73
CA LYS A 187 -10.03 -1.38 4.32
C LYS A 187 -9.69 -0.10 5.07
N THR A 188 -8.71 -0.19 5.97
CA THR A 188 -8.26 0.94 6.78
C THR A 188 -6.99 1.56 6.19
N PHE A 189 -6.95 2.89 6.10
CA PHE A 189 -5.81 3.65 5.62
C PHE A 189 -5.48 4.79 6.59
N ASP A 190 -4.25 4.84 7.11
CA ASP A 190 -3.74 5.97 7.92
C ASP A 190 -2.65 6.79 7.20
N ASN A 191 -2.42 6.48 5.93
CA ASN A 191 -1.41 7.09 5.09
C ASN A 191 -1.93 8.39 4.45
N ILE A 192 -1.01 9.32 4.14
CA ILE A 192 -1.33 10.53 3.39
C ILE A 192 -1.27 10.23 1.90
N PHE A 193 -2.35 10.53 1.18
CA PHE A 193 -2.42 10.45 -0.28
C PHE A 193 -2.14 11.82 -0.88
N TYR A 194 -0.98 11.98 -1.52
CA TYR A 194 -0.60 13.23 -2.19
C TYR A 194 -0.97 13.19 -3.68
N CYS A 195 -1.75 14.17 -4.12
CA CYS A 195 -2.09 14.40 -5.52
C CYS A 195 -1.23 15.54 -6.09
N ASP A 196 -0.46 15.29 -7.15
CA ASP A 196 0.16 16.40 -7.89
C ASP A 196 -0.87 17.13 -8.80
N SER A 197 -0.41 18.11 -9.57
CA SER A 197 -1.28 18.93 -10.42
C SER A 197 -1.89 18.23 -11.64
N TYR A 198 -1.46 17.03 -12.02
CA TYR A 198 -2.03 16.32 -13.19
C TYR A 198 -3.42 15.76 -12.89
N LYS A 199 -4.12 15.25 -13.90
CA LYS A 199 -5.46 14.66 -13.74
C LYS A 199 -5.45 13.39 -12.89
N LYS A 200 -6.35 13.27 -11.90
CA LYS A 200 -6.52 12.08 -11.03
C LYS A 200 -7.97 11.63 -11.11
N ASP A 201 -8.18 10.34 -11.36
CA ASP A 201 -9.48 9.70 -11.17
C ASP A 201 -9.36 8.73 -9.97
N ILE A 202 -9.94 9.06 -8.83
CA ILE A 202 -9.83 8.27 -7.60
C ILE A 202 -11.16 7.58 -7.32
N HIS A 203 -11.14 6.25 -7.35
CA HIS A 203 -12.30 5.39 -7.28
C HIS A 203 -12.34 4.66 -5.95
N PHE A 204 -13.42 4.84 -5.20
CA PHE A 204 -13.70 4.17 -3.95
C PHE A 204 -14.75 3.08 -4.16
N PHE A 205 -14.49 1.87 -3.69
CA PHE A 205 -15.41 0.74 -3.77
C PHE A 205 -15.52 0.02 -2.43
N GLY A 206 -16.53 -0.84 -2.26
CA GLY A 206 -16.80 -1.50 -0.98
C GLY A 206 -17.66 -0.65 -0.03
N MET A 207 -17.90 -1.17 1.17
CA MET A 207 -18.68 -0.49 2.21
C MET A 207 -17.73 0.22 3.18
N PRO A 208 -18.04 1.44 3.64
CA PRO A 208 -17.18 2.17 4.56
C PRO A 208 -16.93 1.38 5.85
N ASN A 209 -15.67 1.25 6.25
CA ASN A 209 -15.36 0.79 7.59
C ASN A 209 -15.77 1.87 8.61
N LEU A 210 -16.84 1.62 9.38
CA LEU A 210 -17.39 2.57 10.37
C LEU A 210 -16.43 2.92 11.51
N ILE A 211 -15.38 2.12 11.70
CA ILE A 211 -14.36 2.30 12.75
C ILE A 211 -13.09 2.95 12.18
N GLY A 212 -13.00 3.11 10.85
CA GLY A 212 -11.83 3.64 10.17
C GLY A 212 -11.64 5.15 10.36
N LEU A 213 -10.38 5.59 10.36
CA LEU A 213 -10.02 7.01 10.23
C LEU A 213 -10.41 7.52 8.83
N PRO A 214 -10.72 8.82 8.67
CA PRO A 214 -10.95 9.38 7.35
C PRO A 214 -9.69 9.26 6.50
N ILE A 215 -9.86 8.85 5.24
CA ILE A 215 -8.75 8.82 4.28
C ILE A 215 -8.25 10.25 4.10
N THR A 216 -6.94 10.45 4.20
CA THR A 216 -6.30 11.77 4.18
C THR A 216 -5.68 12.03 2.81
N PHE A 217 -6.19 13.03 2.10
CA PHE A 217 -5.61 13.55 0.86
C PHE A 217 -4.96 14.91 1.08
N ARG A 218 -3.91 15.18 0.29
CA ARG A 218 -3.25 16.48 0.16
C ARG A 218 -3.04 16.76 -1.33
N GLY A 219 -3.23 18.01 -1.76
CA GLY A 219 -3.10 18.35 -3.19
C GLY A 219 -4.40 18.29 -3.99
N PHE A 220 -5.54 17.92 -3.39
CA PHE A 220 -6.82 17.83 -4.11
C PHE A 220 -7.19 19.18 -4.77
N SER A 221 -7.66 19.15 -6.01
CA SER A 221 -7.90 20.36 -6.82
C SER A 221 -8.88 20.10 -7.95
N LYS A 222 -9.16 21.12 -8.78
CA LYS A 222 -9.95 21.02 -10.02
C LYS A 222 -9.51 20.00 -11.06
N ASN A 223 -8.31 19.45 -10.92
CA ASN A 223 -7.83 18.43 -11.84
C ASN A 223 -8.16 17.01 -11.35
N HIS A 224 -8.83 16.87 -10.21
CA HIS A 224 -9.02 15.59 -9.54
C HIS A 224 -10.51 15.32 -9.35
N ASP A 225 -10.90 14.08 -9.67
CA ASP A 225 -12.25 13.60 -9.53
C ASP A 225 -12.28 12.44 -8.54
N LEU A 226 -13.29 12.42 -7.66
CA LEU A 226 -13.55 11.33 -6.72
C LEU A 226 -14.83 10.60 -7.12
N TYR A 227 -14.77 9.27 -7.18
CA TYR A 227 -15.89 8.43 -7.57
C TYR A 227 -16.15 7.38 -6.50
N PHE A 228 -17.35 7.37 -5.91
CA PHE A 228 -17.78 6.32 -5.00
C PHE A 228 -18.71 5.34 -5.73
N HIS A 229 -18.18 4.14 -5.97
CA HIS A 229 -18.87 3.01 -6.58
C HIS A 229 -19.79 2.30 -5.59
N GLY A 230 -20.65 1.43 -6.12
CA GLY A 230 -21.63 0.69 -5.31
C GLY A 230 -22.84 1.54 -4.89
N SER A 231 -22.93 2.76 -5.40
CA SER A 231 -24.08 3.65 -5.30
C SER A 231 -25.21 3.17 -6.23
N GLN A 232 -25.77 1.97 -6.01
CA GLN A 232 -27.11 1.64 -6.55
C GLN A 232 -28.20 2.59 -6.00
N THR A 233 -27.78 3.37 -4.99
CA THR A 233 -28.49 4.40 -4.28
C THR A 233 -29.00 5.55 -5.16
N ALA A 234 -28.47 5.82 -6.36
CA ALA A 234 -28.96 6.96 -7.16
C ALA A 234 -30.49 6.94 -7.43
N ARG A 235 -31.06 5.74 -7.65
CA ARG A 235 -32.51 5.58 -7.85
C ARG A 235 -33.28 5.62 -6.53
N THR A 236 -32.72 5.04 -5.48
CA THR A 236 -33.39 4.74 -4.22
C THR A 236 -33.00 5.66 -3.07
N HIS A 237 -32.10 6.62 -3.25
CA HIS A 237 -31.55 7.48 -2.20
C HIS A 237 -31.39 8.93 -2.68
N ILE A 238 -31.34 9.83 -1.72
CA ILE A 238 -31.00 11.24 -1.86
C ILE A 238 -29.52 11.40 -1.52
N LEU A 239 -28.81 12.22 -2.29
CA LEU A 239 -27.40 12.54 -2.06
C LEU A 239 -27.32 13.86 -1.30
N VAL A 240 -26.58 13.85 -0.19
CA VAL A 240 -26.18 15.04 0.55
C VAL A 240 -24.66 15.02 0.67
N GLY A 241 -24.01 15.91 -0.07
CA GLY A 241 -22.57 16.14 0.03
C GLY A 241 -22.28 17.44 0.77
N SER A 242 -21.23 17.46 1.58
CA SER A 242 -20.78 18.67 2.25
C SER A 242 -19.27 18.67 2.45
N TYR A 243 -18.71 19.88 2.54
CA TYR A 243 -17.35 20.11 3.01
C TYR A 243 -17.41 21.01 4.25
N SER A 244 -16.65 20.65 5.28
CA SER A 244 -16.48 21.48 6.47
C SER A 244 -15.12 22.19 6.44
N PRO A 245 -15.08 23.53 6.28
CA PRO A 245 -13.82 24.28 6.38
C PRO A 245 -13.19 24.22 7.77
N LEU A 246 -13.97 23.91 8.81
CA LEU A 246 -13.50 23.80 10.19
C LEU A 246 -12.77 22.49 10.46
N THR A 247 -13.15 21.40 9.78
CA THR A 247 -12.54 20.07 9.98
C THR A 247 -11.71 19.62 8.79
N GLY A 248 -11.79 20.29 7.64
CA GLY A 248 -11.12 19.91 6.40
C GLY A 248 -11.66 18.62 5.78
N THR A 249 -12.90 18.24 6.14
CA THR A 249 -13.49 16.94 5.79
C THR A 249 -14.60 17.11 4.76
N LEU A 250 -14.54 16.31 3.70
CA LEU A 250 -15.66 16.01 2.81
C LEU A 250 -16.49 14.89 3.42
N VAL A 251 -17.80 15.08 3.48
CA VAL A 251 -18.76 14.08 3.93
C VAL A 251 -19.81 13.87 2.85
N VAL A 252 -19.98 12.62 2.44
CA VAL A 252 -21.04 12.17 1.55
C VAL A 252 -22.00 11.30 2.34
N VAL A 253 -23.26 11.71 2.38
CA VAL A 253 -24.34 10.93 2.95
C VAL A 253 -25.32 10.57 1.84
N THR A 254 -25.61 9.28 1.69
CA THR A 254 -26.72 8.83 0.85
C THR A 254 -27.82 8.26 1.75
N THR A 255 -28.98 8.90 1.76
CA THR A 255 -30.14 8.53 2.57
C THR A 255 -31.24 7.91 1.72
N PRO A 256 -31.88 6.80 2.12
CA PRO A 256 -32.97 6.21 1.34
C PRO A 256 -34.10 7.20 1.05
N LYS A 257 -34.66 7.14 -0.15
CA LYS A 257 -35.89 7.86 -0.50
C LYS A 257 -37.06 7.21 0.23
N PRO A 258 -38.04 7.98 0.70
CA PRO A 258 -39.26 7.40 1.23
C PRO A 258 -39.87 6.39 0.24
N PHE A 259 -40.30 5.24 0.73
CA PHE A 259 -40.99 4.18 -0.02
C PHE A 259 -40.18 3.49 -1.15
N SER A 260 -38.86 3.66 -1.20
CA SER A 260 -38.02 3.01 -2.23
C SER A 260 -37.56 1.60 -1.89
N GLY A 261 -37.99 1.05 -0.74
CA GLY A 261 -37.58 -0.28 -0.26
C GLY A 261 -36.12 -0.40 0.18
N ALA A 262 -35.40 0.71 0.31
CA ALA A 262 -34.03 0.76 0.83
C ALA A 262 -34.03 1.31 2.27
N TYR A 263 -33.12 0.83 3.11
CA TYR A 263 -33.14 1.12 4.55
C TYR A 263 -31.84 1.73 5.08
N ASP A 264 -30.72 1.56 4.36
CA ASP A 264 -29.41 1.90 4.90
C ASP A 264 -28.97 3.33 4.54
N ILE A 265 -28.63 4.11 5.57
CA ILE A 265 -27.94 5.38 5.39
C ILE A 265 -26.45 5.08 5.28
N LEU A 266 -25.82 5.48 4.18
CA LEU A 266 -24.38 5.33 3.99
C LEU A 266 -23.70 6.68 4.16
N THR A 267 -22.76 6.75 5.10
CA THR A 267 -21.91 7.93 5.33
C THR A 267 -20.48 7.59 4.95
N ARG A 268 -19.87 8.45 4.14
CA ARG A 268 -18.48 8.34 3.69
C ARG A 268 -17.77 9.65 4.01
N SER A 269 -16.55 9.58 4.56
CA SER A 269 -15.79 10.78 4.92
C SER A 269 -14.35 10.70 4.41
N ILE A 270 -13.86 11.82 3.91
CA ILE A 270 -12.49 11.99 3.42
C ILE A 270 -11.97 13.31 3.97
N PHE A 271 -10.79 13.29 4.59
CA PHE A 271 -10.08 14.51 4.94
C PHE A 271 -9.25 14.96 3.74
N ILE A 272 -9.46 16.18 3.25
CA ILE A 272 -8.74 16.74 2.09
C ILE A 272 -7.92 17.99 2.43
N GLY A 273 -7.97 18.41 3.69
CA GLY A 273 -7.32 19.60 4.21
C GLY A 273 -8.25 20.81 4.35
N PHE A 274 -7.74 21.84 5.02
CA PHE A 274 -8.44 23.11 5.28
C PHE A 274 -8.41 24.07 4.07
N GLY A 275 -9.14 25.17 4.15
CA GLY A 275 -9.00 26.29 3.20
C GLY A 275 -9.71 26.12 1.85
N TYR A 276 -10.44 25.03 1.63
CA TYR A 276 -11.28 24.91 0.44
C TYR A 276 -12.56 25.74 0.61
N ASP A 277 -13.03 26.30 -0.49
CA ASP A 277 -14.32 26.96 -0.60
C ASP A 277 -15.44 25.90 -0.72
N MET A 278 -16.29 25.78 0.30
CA MET A 278 -17.34 24.76 0.37
C MET A 278 -18.31 24.82 -0.82
N PHE A 279 -18.51 26.00 -1.41
CA PHE A 279 -19.47 26.22 -2.51
C PHE A 279 -18.93 25.81 -3.87
N GLN A 280 -17.66 25.41 -3.95
CA GLN A 280 -17.02 24.99 -5.19
C GLN A 280 -16.99 23.48 -5.36
N PHE A 281 -17.46 22.72 -4.36
CA PHE A 281 -17.65 21.28 -4.49
C PHE A 281 -18.96 21.00 -5.21
N ASN A 282 -18.91 20.13 -6.21
CA ASN A 282 -20.09 19.53 -6.80
C ASN A 282 -20.21 18.09 -6.31
N PHE A 283 -21.44 17.67 -6.00
CA PHE A 283 -21.76 16.31 -5.60
C PHE A 283 -22.95 15.84 -6.42
N GLU A 284 -22.78 14.79 -7.20
CA GLU A 284 -23.84 14.31 -8.09
C GLU A 284 -23.87 12.80 -8.17
N PHE A 285 -25.07 12.26 -8.41
CA PHE A 285 -25.19 10.91 -8.92
C PHE A 285 -24.95 10.96 -10.43
N MET A 286 -24.01 10.16 -10.92
CA MET A 286 -23.76 10.01 -12.35
C MET A 286 -23.51 8.55 -12.72
N THR A 287 -23.35 8.30 -14.01
CA THR A 287 -22.91 7.01 -14.52
C THR A 287 -21.47 7.15 -15.02
N HIS A 288 -20.54 6.41 -14.41
CA HIS A 288 -19.16 6.33 -14.87
C HIS A 288 -18.90 4.94 -15.47
N ARG A 289 -18.51 4.89 -16.75
CA ARG A 289 -18.30 3.64 -17.51
C ARG A 289 -19.46 2.62 -17.38
N GLY A 290 -20.70 3.13 -17.39
CA GLY A 290 -21.92 2.32 -17.28
C GLY A 290 -22.33 1.92 -15.86
N LEU A 291 -21.53 2.25 -14.84
CA LEU A 291 -21.84 1.97 -13.43
C LEU A 291 -22.30 3.24 -12.69
N PRO A 292 -23.32 3.14 -11.82
CA PRO A 292 -23.78 4.27 -11.03
C PRO A 292 -22.77 4.60 -9.92
N VAL A 293 -22.42 5.88 -9.81
CA VAL A 293 -21.44 6.40 -8.85
C VAL A 293 -21.94 7.70 -8.23
N VAL A 294 -21.44 8.01 -7.02
CA VAL A 294 -21.41 9.39 -6.54
C VAL A 294 -20.11 10.01 -7.03
N HIS A 295 -20.21 11.10 -7.77
CA HIS A 295 -19.09 11.87 -8.27
C HIS A 295 -18.92 13.14 -7.44
N ILE A 296 -17.67 13.43 -7.08
CA ILE A 296 -17.28 14.66 -6.39
C ILE A 296 -16.17 15.33 -7.19
N SER A 297 -16.38 16.60 -7.51
CA SER A 297 -15.38 17.46 -8.14
C SER A 297 -15.28 18.80 -7.41
N TYR A 298 -14.19 19.51 -7.63
CA TYR A 298 -13.93 20.83 -7.04
C TYR A 298 -13.59 21.84 -8.12
N ASN A 299 -14.28 22.96 -8.22
CA ASN A 299 -14.17 23.84 -9.39
C ASN A 299 -13.04 24.89 -9.34
N LYS A 300 -12.18 24.84 -8.31
CA LYS A 300 -11.06 25.79 -8.14
C LYS A 300 -9.72 25.09 -7.96
N GLN A 301 -8.64 25.87 -8.01
CA GLN A 301 -7.35 25.37 -7.56
C GLN A 301 -7.39 25.07 -6.06
N GLY A 302 -6.83 23.93 -5.64
CA GLY A 302 -6.73 23.57 -4.23
C GLY A 302 -5.84 24.56 -3.45
N PRO A 303 -6.09 24.75 -2.14
CA PRO A 303 -5.32 25.66 -1.29
C PRO A 303 -3.91 25.15 -0.96
N TYR A 304 -3.68 23.84 -1.06
CA TYR A 304 -2.39 23.22 -0.76
C TYR A 304 -1.91 22.39 -1.94
N SER A 305 -0.82 22.79 -2.58
CA SER A 305 -0.15 22.02 -3.63
C SER A 305 1.18 21.41 -3.20
N ASP A 306 1.66 21.75 -2.00
CA ASP A 306 2.99 21.34 -1.55
C ASP A 306 3.03 19.85 -1.22
N ILE A 307 4.13 19.22 -1.63
CA ILE A 307 4.45 17.85 -1.28
C ILE A 307 4.53 17.75 0.26
N PRO A 308 3.78 16.86 0.91
CA PRO A 308 3.88 16.64 2.35
C PRO A 308 5.29 16.22 2.76
N ASP A 309 5.78 16.66 3.92
CA ASP A 309 7.12 16.29 4.43
C ASP A 309 7.32 14.78 4.56
N ARG A 310 6.23 14.03 4.76
CA ARG A 310 6.23 12.55 4.81
C ARG A 310 6.39 11.88 3.44
N CYS A 311 6.23 12.63 2.36
CA CYS A 311 6.35 12.16 0.99
C CYS A 311 7.74 12.46 0.46
N SER A 312 8.63 11.47 0.52
CA SER A 312 9.97 11.55 -0.06
C SER A 312 9.91 11.24 -1.55
N ILE A 313 9.79 12.27 -2.37
CA ILE A 313 9.80 12.16 -3.84
C ILE A 313 11.21 12.47 -4.36
N PRO A 314 11.98 11.49 -4.83
CA PRO A 314 13.36 11.70 -5.22
C PRO A 314 13.45 12.48 -6.54
N THR A 315 14.30 13.50 -6.59
CA THR A 315 14.56 14.32 -7.80
C THR A 315 15.44 13.60 -8.84
N GLY A 316 16.19 12.59 -8.40
CA GLY A 316 16.89 11.62 -9.26
C GLY A 316 16.55 10.21 -8.79
N LYS A 317 16.11 9.34 -9.69
CA LYS A 317 15.76 7.95 -9.38
C LYS A 317 16.78 6.99 -9.98
N PRO A 318 17.13 5.89 -9.30
CA PRO A 318 17.94 4.83 -9.89
C PRO A 318 17.31 4.38 -11.22
N ASN A 319 18.14 4.24 -12.25
CA ASN A 319 17.69 3.93 -13.61
C ASN A 319 18.08 2.50 -13.97
N PHE A 320 17.11 1.75 -14.52
CA PHE A 320 17.31 0.34 -14.87
C PHE A 320 18.45 0.14 -15.88
N ASP A 321 18.48 0.93 -16.95
CA ASP A 321 19.46 0.80 -18.03
C ASP A 321 20.87 1.20 -17.55
N GLN A 322 20.95 2.17 -16.63
CA GLN A 322 22.19 2.52 -15.94
C GLN A 322 22.68 1.41 -15.01
N CYS A 323 21.77 0.72 -14.29
CA CYS A 323 22.13 -0.43 -13.46
C CYS A 323 22.69 -1.57 -14.32
N VAL A 324 22.02 -1.92 -15.44
CA VAL A 324 22.47 -2.98 -16.36
C VAL A 324 23.84 -2.64 -16.95
N SER A 325 24.02 -1.41 -17.45
CA SER A 325 25.31 -0.99 -18.01
C SER A 325 26.43 -0.95 -16.96
N SER A 326 26.11 -0.61 -15.71
CA SER A 326 27.08 -0.60 -14.60
C SER A 326 27.54 -2.00 -14.20
N ALA A 327 26.69 -3.02 -14.34
CA ALA A 327 27.08 -4.42 -14.15
C ALA A 327 28.15 -4.85 -15.17
N GLY A 328 28.13 -4.28 -16.37
CA GLY A 328 29.08 -4.55 -17.45
C GLY A 328 29.03 -5.99 -17.98
N PRO A 329 29.77 -6.31 -19.05
CA PRO A 329 29.92 -7.69 -19.53
C PRO A 329 30.80 -8.49 -18.55
N GLY A 330 30.16 -9.12 -17.55
CA GLY A 330 30.69 -10.16 -16.68
C GLY A 330 32.20 -10.11 -16.34
N THR A 331 32.61 -9.24 -15.42
CA THR A 331 33.89 -9.40 -14.71
C THR A 331 33.61 -9.70 -13.25
N THR A 332 33.51 -10.98 -12.92
CA THR A 332 33.08 -11.42 -11.60
C THR A 332 34.23 -11.46 -10.61
N TYR A 333 34.05 -10.86 -9.45
CA TYR A 333 34.75 -11.25 -8.21
C TYR A 333 33.71 -11.94 -7.32
N VAL A 334 33.71 -13.28 -7.35
CA VAL A 334 32.87 -14.13 -6.49
C VAL A 334 33.76 -14.76 -5.42
N SER A 335 33.34 -14.73 -4.17
CA SER A 335 33.90 -15.56 -3.12
C SER A 335 32.97 -16.76 -2.93
N GLY A 336 33.45 -17.98 -3.19
CA GLY A 336 32.64 -19.20 -3.15
C GLY A 336 32.40 -19.83 -4.53
N SER A 337 32.02 -21.11 -4.56
CA SER A 337 31.67 -21.81 -5.80
C SER A 337 30.49 -21.10 -6.47
N THR A 338 30.72 -20.53 -7.65
CA THR A 338 29.68 -19.93 -8.48
C THR A 338 28.56 -20.97 -8.64
N PRO A 339 27.37 -20.75 -8.07
CA PRO A 339 26.26 -21.61 -8.39
C PRO A 339 25.85 -21.23 -9.82
N THR A 340 26.20 -22.09 -10.76
CA THR A 340 25.53 -22.10 -12.06
C THR A 340 24.03 -22.23 -11.79
N PRO A 341 23.17 -21.34 -12.36
CA PRO A 341 21.74 -21.54 -12.27
C PRO A 341 21.41 -22.98 -12.72
N ILE A 342 20.61 -23.70 -11.93
CA ILE A 342 20.32 -25.12 -12.17
C ILE A 342 19.60 -25.32 -13.51
N SER A 343 19.03 -24.25 -14.08
CA SER A 343 18.53 -24.23 -15.46
C SER A 343 18.69 -22.85 -16.09
N THR A 344 19.49 -22.74 -17.14
CA THR A 344 19.31 -21.68 -18.15
C THR A 344 18.24 -22.16 -19.12
N VAL A 345 17.00 -21.66 -18.99
CA VAL A 345 15.98 -21.92 -20.01
C VAL A 345 16.32 -21.05 -21.23
N LEU A 346 17.16 -21.58 -22.11
CA LEU A 346 17.37 -21.01 -23.43
C LEU A 346 16.05 -21.09 -24.20
N SER A 347 15.63 -19.96 -24.77
CA SER A 347 14.49 -19.89 -25.67
C SER A 347 14.82 -20.63 -26.96
N SER A 348 14.53 -21.92 -27.01
CA SER A 348 14.44 -22.69 -28.25
C SER A 348 13.18 -23.56 -28.24
N ALA A 349 12.55 -23.62 -29.40
CA ALA A 349 11.20 -24.09 -29.65
C ALA A 349 10.86 -25.50 -29.12
N ALA A 350 9.58 -25.67 -28.80
CA ALA A 350 8.79 -26.89 -28.71
C ALA A 350 9.52 -28.24 -28.75
N THR A 351 9.53 -28.95 -27.62
CA THR A 351 9.11 -30.37 -27.63
C THR A 351 8.64 -30.79 -26.26
N ARG A 352 7.43 -31.36 -26.22
CA ARG A 352 6.81 -31.98 -25.06
C ARG A 352 7.59 -33.24 -24.73
N THR A 353 8.25 -33.29 -23.58
CA THR A 353 8.80 -34.54 -23.05
C THR A 353 8.23 -34.77 -21.66
N THR A 354 7.30 -35.72 -21.60
CA THR A 354 6.86 -36.38 -20.37
C THR A 354 8.07 -36.94 -19.63
N SER A 355 8.35 -36.44 -18.43
CA SER A 355 9.16 -37.16 -17.46
C SER A 355 8.35 -37.41 -16.20
N THR A 356 8.31 -38.67 -15.83
CA THR A 356 7.60 -39.27 -14.71
C THR A 356 8.18 -38.78 -13.37
N LEU A 357 7.31 -38.26 -12.51
CA LEU A 357 7.58 -37.99 -11.09
C LEU A 357 7.81 -39.31 -10.35
N LEU A 358 9.05 -39.56 -9.95
CA LEU A 358 9.37 -40.54 -8.90
C LEU A 358 9.14 -39.86 -7.54
N ARG A 359 8.05 -40.26 -6.88
CA ARG A 359 7.79 -39.99 -5.46
C ARG A 359 8.92 -40.57 -4.62
N SER A 360 9.54 -39.74 -3.80
CA SER A 360 10.29 -40.18 -2.61
C SER A 360 9.52 -39.73 -1.39
N THR A 361 8.91 -40.70 -0.71
CA THR A 361 8.30 -40.60 0.62
C THR A 361 9.38 -40.42 1.68
N ALA A 362 9.26 -39.38 2.50
CA ALA A 362 9.79 -39.36 3.85
C ALA A 362 8.67 -38.89 4.78
N THR A 363 8.10 -39.84 5.51
CA THR A 363 7.23 -39.66 6.67
C THR A 363 8.07 -39.41 7.92
N ASP A 364 7.71 -38.41 8.72
CA ASP A 364 7.42 -38.50 10.17
C ASP A 364 7.07 -37.09 10.69
N VAL A 365 5.78 -36.80 11.02
CA VAL A 365 5.09 -36.95 12.33
C VAL A 365 5.66 -35.92 13.35
N ILE A 366 4.91 -34.91 13.82
CA ILE A 366 3.95 -34.95 14.96
C ILE A 366 2.81 -33.89 14.80
N SER A 367 1.57 -34.40 14.74
CA SER A 367 0.32 -34.06 15.49
C SER A 367 -0.19 -32.60 15.73
N SER A 368 -1.16 -32.20 14.87
CA SER A 368 -2.59 -31.76 15.09
C SER A 368 -3.04 -30.80 16.23
N PRO A 369 -4.24 -30.13 16.16
CA PRO A 369 -5.28 -30.16 15.11
C PRO A 369 -5.80 -28.80 14.59
N VAL A 370 -6.50 -28.90 13.47
CA VAL A 370 -7.35 -27.90 12.80
C VAL A 370 -8.64 -27.67 13.59
N THR A 371 -9.09 -26.42 13.66
CA THR A 371 -10.44 -26.06 14.13
C THR A 371 -11.26 -25.54 12.95
N SER A 372 -12.39 -26.19 12.65
CA SER A 372 -13.47 -25.60 11.86
C SER A 372 -14.79 -26.24 12.22
N SER A 373 -15.72 -25.46 12.78
CA SER A 373 -17.06 -25.20 12.21
C SER A 373 -18.04 -24.66 13.27
N THR A 374 -18.92 -23.80 12.79
CA THR A 374 -20.02 -23.06 13.41
C THR A 374 -21.22 -23.94 13.78
N VAL A 375 -21.91 -23.68 14.92
CA VAL A 375 -23.39 -23.59 15.10
C VAL A 375 -23.71 -22.78 16.39
N GLU A 376 -24.88 -22.12 16.39
CA GLU A 376 -25.50 -21.09 17.25
C GLU A 376 -25.66 -21.31 18.79
N ALA A 377 -25.53 -20.18 19.51
CA ALA A 377 -26.28 -19.66 20.70
C ALA A 377 -26.28 -20.43 22.05
N PRO A 378 -26.60 -19.78 23.22
CA PRO A 378 -26.50 -18.36 23.63
C PRO A 378 -25.67 -18.12 24.93
N GLN A 379 -25.27 -16.84 25.12
CA GLN A 379 -24.92 -16.12 26.37
C GLN A 379 -24.22 -16.83 27.55
N THR A 380 -23.04 -16.34 27.94
CA THR A 380 -22.86 -15.62 29.23
C THR A 380 -21.55 -14.83 29.27
N THR A 381 -21.61 -13.65 29.87
CA THR A 381 -20.56 -12.65 30.07
C THR A 381 -19.47 -13.09 31.06
N THR A 382 -18.20 -12.89 30.72
CA THR A 382 -17.17 -12.47 31.70
C THR A 382 -16.04 -11.73 30.99
N SER A 383 -15.81 -10.48 31.40
CA SER A 383 -14.75 -9.59 30.96
C SER A 383 -13.43 -9.93 31.65
N THR A 384 -12.33 -9.92 30.91
CA THR A 384 -10.97 -9.88 31.48
C THR A 384 -10.17 -8.76 30.81
N THR A 385 -9.91 -7.72 31.59
CA THR A 385 -9.07 -6.58 31.25
C THR A 385 -7.62 -6.99 31.41
N SER A 386 -6.78 -6.86 30.37
CA SER A 386 -5.32 -6.87 30.53
C SER A 386 -4.75 -5.52 30.11
N THR A 387 -4.44 -4.70 31.11
CA THR A 387 -3.58 -3.51 30.98
C THR A 387 -2.14 -3.95 30.76
N ALA A 388 -1.54 -3.57 29.63
CA ALA A 388 -0.10 -3.65 29.42
C ALA A 388 0.50 -2.24 29.56
N ASN A 389 1.22 -2.04 30.67
CA ASN A 389 2.05 -0.86 30.92
C ASN A 389 3.28 -0.91 30.00
N VAL A 390 3.50 0.15 29.21
CA VAL A 390 4.74 0.35 28.47
C VAL A 390 5.71 1.12 29.35
N VAL A 391 6.79 0.46 29.76
CA VAL A 391 7.98 1.07 30.35
C VAL A 391 8.84 1.62 29.21
N SER A 392 8.99 2.94 29.13
CA SER A 392 9.92 3.61 28.22
C SER A 392 11.28 3.79 28.91
N SER A 393 12.35 3.39 28.22
CA SER A 393 13.73 3.77 28.56
C SER A 393 14.23 4.82 27.55
N PRO A 394 14.98 5.85 28.00
CA PRO A 394 15.29 7.04 27.21
C PRO A 394 16.48 6.82 26.26
N LEU A 395 16.34 7.30 25.01
CA LEU A 395 17.47 7.50 24.10
C LEU A 395 18.19 8.81 24.45
N THR A 396 19.46 8.72 24.80
CA THR A 396 20.42 9.82 24.81
C THR A 396 20.85 10.14 23.38
N SER A 397 20.61 11.36 22.89
CA SER A 397 21.27 11.89 21.70
C SER A 397 22.05 13.16 22.05
N SER A 398 23.30 13.19 21.59
CA SER A 398 24.24 14.28 21.74
C SER A 398 23.80 15.48 20.90
N ALA A 399 23.58 16.62 21.55
CA ALA A 399 23.31 17.89 20.88
C ALA A 399 24.62 18.63 20.57
N VAL A 400 24.82 18.98 19.29
CA VAL A 400 25.81 19.98 18.86
C VAL A 400 25.16 21.36 18.99
N VAL A 401 25.85 22.24 19.71
CA VAL A 401 25.44 23.59 20.11
C VAL A 401 25.55 24.56 18.93
N ALA A 402 24.52 25.39 18.72
CA ALA A 402 24.58 26.64 17.97
C ALA A 402 23.89 27.78 18.76
N PRO A 403 24.28 29.06 18.59
CA PRO A 403 24.12 30.11 19.61
C PRO A 403 22.71 30.73 19.66
N PRO A 404 22.37 31.42 20.77
CA PRO A 404 21.00 31.84 21.05
C PRO A 404 20.62 33.12 20.31
N THR A 405 19.48 33.11 19.61
CA THR A 405 18.71 34.31 19.32
C THR A 405 17.60 34.45 20.37
N THR A 406 17.72 35.50 21.16
CA THR A 406 16.71 35.96 22.13
C THR A 406 15.43 36.38 21.41
N THR A 407 14.33 35.69 21.70
CA THR A 407 12.97 36.21 21.50
C THR A 407 12.22 36.11 22.83
N SER A 408 11.85 37.28 23.35
CA SER A 408 11.10 37.49 24.58
C SER A 408 9.70 36.88 24.49
N ILE A 409 9.40 35.91 25.36
CA ILE A 409 8.05 35.40 25.59
C ILE A 409 7.43 36.22 26.72
N THR A 410 6.46 37.06 26.39
CA THR A 410 5.59 37.72 27.36
C THR A 410 4.56 36.70 27.85
N THR A 411 4.70 36.24 29.09
CA THR A 411 3.70 35.41 29.76
C THR A 411 2.51 36.27 30.18
N THR A 412 1.38 36.14 29.49
CA THR A 412 0.07 36.54 30.03
C THR A 412 -0.64 35.31 30.57
N SER A 413 -0.63 35.16 31.90
CA SER A 413 -1.50 34.24 32.62
C SER A 413 -2.93 34.78 32.62
N PHE A 414 -3.90 34.00 32.13
CA PHE A 414 -5.31 34.27 32.39
C PHE A 414 -5.90 33.15 33.25
N GLN A 415 -6.34 33.57 34.43
CA GLN A 415 -7.15 32.84 35.40
C GLN A 415 -8.51 32.47 34.79
N PRO A 416 -9.13 31.32 35.14
CA PRO A 416 -10.47 31.01 34.69
C PRO A 416 -11.49 31.89 35.43
N THR A 417 -12.19 32.75 34.70
CA THR A 417 -13.35 33.49 35.21
C THR A 417 -14.61 32.66 35.02
N THR A 418 -15.22 32.25 36.13
CA THR A 418 -16.55 31.65 36.18
C THR A 418 -17.58 32.66 35.69
N ILE A 419 -18.34 32.35 34.63
CA ILE A 419 -19.49 33.16 34.20
C ILE A 419 -20.78 32.38 34.50
N THR A 420 -21.55 32.97 35.41
CA THR A 420 -22.87 32.56 35.88
C THR A 420 -23.89 32.62 34.75
N ALA A 421 -24.61 31.51 34.51
CA ALA A 421 -25.70 31.45 33.56
C ALA A 421 -26.89 32.29 34.06
N THR A 422 -27.31 33.28 33.28
CA THR A 422 -28.59 33.97 33.48
C THR A 422 -29.58 33.41 32.47
N SER A 423 -30.62 32.74 32.98
CA SER A 423 -31.72 32.18 32.20
C SER A 423 -32.64 33.27 31.67
N SER A 424 -32.85 33.34 30.35
CA SER A 424 -33.97 34.05 29.74
C SER A 424 -34.86 33.07 28.99
N THR A 425 -36.04 32.86 29.54
CA THR A 425 -37.15 32.05 29.04
C THR A 425 -37.79 32.76 27.84
N SER A 426 -37.93 32.07 26.69
CA SER A 426 -38.76 32.52 25.58
C SER A 426 -39.85 31.48 25.30
N THR A 427 -41.07 31.83 25.68
CA THR A 427 -42.33 31.09 25.48
C THR A 427 -42.75 31.12 24.00
N THR A 428 -42.92 29.95 23.37
CA THR A 428 -43.58 29.80 22.07
C THR A 428 -44.97 29.20 22.26
N THR A 429 -46.00 30.00 21.98
CA THR A 429 -47.41 29.55 21.94
C THR A 429 -47.75 28.95 20.57
N SER A 430 -48.23 27.70 20.61
CA SER A 430 -48.80 26.94 19.51
C SER A 430 -50.17 27.49 19.07
N ARG A 431 -50.43 27.60 17.76
CA ARG A 431 -51.78 27.82 17.21
C ARG A 431 -52.02 26.86 16.04
N LYS A 432 -53.00 25.98 16.24
CA LYS A 432 -53.57 24.99 15.33
C LYS A 432 -54.47 25.67 14.26
N PRO A 433 -54.55 25.18 13.02
CA PRO A 433 -55.54 25.66 12.05
C PRO A 433 -56.86 24.87 12.15
N ASP A 434 -57.98 25.61 12.30
CA ASP A 434 -59.35 25.09 12.25
C ASP A 434 -59.87 25.08 10.81
N ALA A 435 -60.53 23.98 10.45
CA ALA A 435 -61.30 23.81 9.23
C ALA A 435 -62.66 24.49 9.36
N THR A 436 -63.05 25.30 8.36
CA THR A 436 -64.41 25.86 8.28
C THR A 436 -65.14 25.22 7.10
N ILE A 437 -66.18 24.45 7.44
CA ILE A 437 -67.22 23.95 6.53
C ILE A 437 -68.18 25.12 6.27
N THR A 438 -68.55 25.35 5.01
CA THR A 438 -69.66 26.24 4.65
C THR A 438 -70.67 25.45 3.82
N GLU A 439 -71.78 25.06 4.44
CA GLU A 439 -73.02 24.76 3.73
C GLU A 439 -73.81 26.06 3.56
N ARG A 440 -74.35 26.31 2.36
CA ARG A 440 -75.60 27.06 2.23
C ARG A 440 -76.41 26.59 1.02
N LYS A 441 -77.63 26.18 1.33
CA LYS A 441 -78.76 25.87 0.46
C LYS A 441 -79.00 26.96 -0.60
N HIS A 442 -79.21 26.53 -1.84
CA HIS A 442 -80.50 26.63 -2.53
C HIS A 442 -80.60 25.60 -3.65
#